data_AF-A0A1F0Q8R4-F1
#
_entry.id   AF-A0A1F0Q8R4-F1
#
_cell.length_a   1.000
_cell.length_b   1.000
_cell.length_c   1.000
_cell.angle_alpha   90.00
_cell.angle_beta   90.00
_cell.angle_gamma   90.00
#
_symmetry.space_group_name_H-M   'P 1'
#
loop_
_entity.id
_entity.type
_entity.pdbx_description
1 polymer ?
#
loop_
_entity_poly.entity_id
_entity_poly.type
_entity_poly.pdbx_seq_one_letter_code
_entity_poly.pdbx_strand_id
1 'polypeptide(L)'
;MSEFEPSPSCEVSAAAARLLAESLHARARAAQEAARTALADDLTVLTTGGWVRGCIEEDLRPDRPISAPVRSWRGIPFGADTSGANRFMEPRPAPAWEGIRDCREFGHVAPQPVYSWTDRIEGSEDCLTLDVVRPHHSGSPDTSSGSKAGEKLPVVVYLHGGSFIVGSSHMLMLRGFEFAAQMDVVYVSVNFRLGALGYLDVRSLGGAACANPAVADQVLALEWVRENIAAFGGDPDNVTLMGESAGGAAVLTLMAVPRAEGLFHRAIAQSPPIGMIHSRAQSVFWARELVHKMALPRDTTADDLRREDFADLVRSGQSMMWRAGELLYLNSCYAPTVDGDLIPQHPIEAFEDGNQHPVPLLVGTNSGEASFGKFLFQRQSARERAALRLLASFDPESAPDVIAAYGGAVSRRDFGDLLTDALFWAPTVRVASEHARRYPTWMYRFDFAPAALRWLGLGAMHSMELSNIFGDPGASRVSFLNSIAKPAEMEEVTETMQAQWGEFIRDGAPLENWPQYRAPQRSTMVFDVEPRVEEAPMEGRRQAWEAYDMLEWGTGRPEILKELGFLLDEESY
;
A
#
# COMPACT_ATOMS: atom_id res chain seq x y z
N MET A 1 -9.03 -71.97 -10.95
CA MET A 1 -8.49 -70.61 -11.15
C MET A 1 -8.48 -70.37 -12.65
N SER A 2 -9.54 -69.74 -13.19
CA SER A 2 -9.57 -69.33 -14.60
C SER A 2 -9.09 -67.89 -14.68
N GLU A 3 -7.97 -67.67 -15.36
CA GLU A 3 -7.50 -66.34 -15.75
C GLU A 3 -8.48 -65.76 -16.78
N PHE A 4 -9.05 -64.61 -16.44
CA PHE A 4 -9.83 -63.79 -17.35
C PHE A 4 -8.84 -63.00 -18.21
N GLU A 5 -8.60 -63.43 -19.44
CA GLU A 5 -7.97 -62.56 -20.43
C GLU A 5 -8.96 -61.45 -20.83
N PRO A 6 -8.55 -60.15 -20.80
CA PRO A 6 -9.41 -59.08 -21.28
C PRO A 6 -9.62 -59.20 -22.79
N SER A 7 -10.88 -59.12 -23.22
CA SER A 7 -11.26 -59.14 -24.63
C SER A 7 -10.57 -58.01 -25.42
N PRO A 8 -10.00 -58.26 -26.61
CA PRO A 8 -9.36 -57.25 -27.46
C PRO A 8 -10.32 -56.13 -27.91
N SER A 9 -11.64 -56.30 -27.75
CA SER A 9 -12.63 -55.26 -28.01
C SER A 9 -12.65 -54.12 -26.98
N CYS A 10 -12.15 -54.35 -25.76
CA CYS A 10 -12.18 -53.37 -24.67
C CYS A 10 -11.02 -52.37 -24.77
N GLU A 11 -9.83 -52.83 -25.15
CA GLU A 11 -8.64 -51.98 -25.32
C GLU A 11 -8.77 -51.02 -26.52
N VAL A 12 -9.35 -51.48 -27.62
CA VAL A 12 -9.61 -50.65 -28.82
C VAL A 12 -10.61 -49.52 -28.51
N SER A 13 -11.56 -49.77 -27.61
CA SER A 13 -12.56 -48.77 -27.16
C SER A 13 -11.94 -47.68 -26.29
N ALA A 14 -11.03 -48.04 -25.37
CA ALA A 14 -10.33 -47.09 -24.52
C ALA A 14 -9.35 -46.19 -25.29
N ALA A 15 -8.65 -46.74 -26.29
CA ALA A 15 -7.76 -45.98 -27.17
C ALA A 15 -8.55 -44.99 -28.04
N ALA A 16 -9.69 -45.41 -28.60
CA ALA A 16 -10.57 -44.53 -29.37
C ALA A 16 -11.15 -43.39 -28.53
N ALA A 17 -11.54 -43.65 -27.27
CA ALA A 17 -12.02 -42.63 -26.35
C ALA A 17 -10.93 -41.59 -26.00
N ARG A 18 -9.67 -42.02 -25.80
CA ARG A 18 -8.54 -41.11 -25.59
C ARG A 18 -8.29 -40.20 -26.79
N LEU A 19 -8.25 -40.77 -28.00
CA LEU A 19 -8.06 -39.99 -29.23
C LEU A 19 -9.20 -38.99 -29.48
N LEU A 20 -10.44 -39.37 -29.17
CA LEU A 20 -11.59 -38.46 -29.24
C LEU A 20 -11.46 -37.32 -28.22
N ALA A 21 -11.07 -37.62 -26.99
CA ALA A 21 -10.85 -36.61 -25.95
C ALA A 21 -9.69 -35.65 -26.30
N GLU A 22 -8.59 -36.17 -26.85
CA GLU A 22 -7.46 -35.36 -27.34
C GLU A 22 -7.88 -34.46 -28.51
N SER A 23 -8.66 -34.98 -29.45
CA SER A 23 -9.21 -34.23 -30.59
C SER A 23 -10.18 -33.13 -30.14
N LEU A 24 -11.07 -33.42 -29.18
CA LEU A 24 -11.98 -32.44 -28.59
C LEU A 24 -11.21 -31.34 -27.84
N HIS A 25 -10.18 -31.69 -27.06
CA HIS A 25 -9.31 -30.72 -26.41
C HIS A 25 -8.51 -29.87 -27.42
N ALA A 26 -8.03 -30.46 -28.51
CA ALA A 26 -7.34 -29.71 -29.57
C ALA A 26 -8.29 -28.73 -30.27
N ARG A 27 -9.53 -29.16 -30.55
CA ARG A 27 -10.57 -28.30 -31.14
C ARG A 27 -11.02 -27.20 -30.19
N ALA A 28 -11.17 -27.48 -28.90
CA ALA A 28 -11.50 -26.48 -27.90
C ALA A 28 -10.39 -25.43 -27.79
N ARG A 29 -9.11 -25.84 -27.77
CA ARG A 29 -7.96 -24.93 -27.80
C ARG A 29 -7.90 -24.09 -29.07
N ALA A 30 -8.12 -24.70 -30.23
CA ALA A 30 -8.15 -23.98 -31.51
C ALA A 30 -9.33 -22.98 -31.59
N ALA A 31 -10.48 -23.33 -31.02
CA ALA A 31 -11.64 -22.43 -30.95
C ALA A 31 -11.41 -21.27 -29.96
N GLN A 32 -10.77 -21.52 -28.82
CA GLN A 32 -10.33 -20.47 -27.89
C GLN A 32 -9.32 -19.53 -28.55
N GLU A 33 -8.34 -20.07 -29.28
CA GLU A 33 -7.34 -19.27 -29.98
C GLU A 33 -7.96 -18.46 -31.13
N ALA A 34 -8.89 -19.04 -31.89
CA ALA A 34 -9.61 -18.31 -32.94
C ALA A 34 -10.52 -17.21 -32.36
N ALA A 35 -11.21 -17.49 -31.25
CA ALA A 35 -11.96 -16.47 -30.51
C ALA A 35 -11.03 -15.39 -29.99
N ARG A 36 -9.83 -15.77 -29.52
CA ARG A 36 -8.80 -14.84 -29.06
C ARG A 36 -8.35 -13.90 -30.16
N THR A 37 -8.05 -14.41 -31.35
CA THR A 37 -7.68 -13.56 -32.50
C THR A 37 -8.85 -12.70 -32.98
N ALA A 38 -10.09 -13.18 -32.88
CA ALA A 38 -11.27 -12.45 -33.37
C ALA A 38 -11.77 -11.34 -32.41
N LEU A 39 -11.51 -11.49 -31.11
CA LEU A 39 -11.96 -10.57 -30.05
C LEU A 39 -10.86 -9.64 -29.54
N ALA A 40 -9.58 -10.01 -29.71
CA ALA A 40 -8.46 -9.19 -29.31
C ALA A 40 -8.36 -7.98 -30.24
N ASP A 41 -8.90 -6.86 -29.77
CA ASP A 41 -8.48 -5.53 -30.17
C ASP A 41 -7.62 -4.93 -29.06
N ASP A 42 -7.06 -3.76 -29.33
CA ASP A 42 -6.22 -3.01 -28.41
C ASP A 42 -6.85 -2.67 -27.05
N LEU A 43 -8.17 -2.80 -26.91
CA LEU A 43 -8.95 -2.52 -25.71
C LEU A 43 -9.59 -3.77 -25.12
N THR A 44 -9.58 -4.91 -25.81
CA THR A 44 -10.23 -6.15 -25.40
C THR A 44 -9.15 -7.19 -25.10
N VAL A 45 -8.88 -7.39 -23.81
CA VAL A 45 -7.74 -8.18 -23.30
C VAL A 45 -8.24 -9.45 -22.62
N LEU A 46 -7.57 -10.57 -22.86
CA LEU A 46 -7.84 -11.83 -22.17
C LEU A 46 -6.96 -11.93 -20.92
N THR A 47 -7.59 -12.10 -19.77
CA THR A 47 -6.96 -12.40 -18.47
C THR A 47 -7.19 -13.87 -18.10
N THR A 48 -6.58 -14.35 -17.01
CA THR A 48 -6.86 -15.67 -16.43
C THR A 48 -8.31 -15.81 -15.96
N GLY A 49 -8.97 -14.70 -15.59
CA GLY A 49 -10.38 -14.67 -15.18
C GLY A 49 -11.37 -14.58 -16.34
N GLY A 50 -10.96 -14.10 -17.51
CA GLY A 50 -11.82 -13.92 -18.68
C GLY A 50 -11.50 -12.67 -19.49
N TRP A 51 -12.33 -12.36 -20.47
CA TRP A 51 -12.15 -11.18 -21.32
C TRP A 51 -12.58 -9.91 -20.60
N VAL A 52 -11.77 -8.85 -20.72
CA VAL A 52 -12.08 -7.49 -20.25
C VAL A 52 -12.03 -6.51 -21.41
N ARG A 53 -12.89 -5.50 -21.39
CA ARG A 53 -12.87 -4.40 -22.36
C ARG A 53 -12.70 -3.05 -21.68
N GLY A 54 -11.69 -2.30 -22.09
CA GLY A 54 -11.35 -0.98 -21.60
C GLY A 54 -11.81 0.14 -22.52
N CYS A 55 -11.25 1.33 -22.33
CA CYS A 55 -11.44 2.50 -23.19
C CYS A 55 -10.16 3.32 -23.35
N ILE A 56 -10.20 4.29 -24.27
CA ILE A 56 -9.17 5.33 -24.39
C ILE A 56 -9.60 6.51 -23.52
N GLU A 57 -8.68 7.04 -22.72
CA GLU A 57 -8.84 8.28 -21.98
C GLU A 57 -7.98 9.35 -22.66
N GLU A 58 -8.57 10.52 -22.88
CA GLU A 58 -7.88 11.69 -23.45
C GLU A 58 -7.82 12.85 -22.45
N ASP A 59 -8.63 12.81 -21.40
CA ASP A 59 -8.81 13.89 -20.44
C ASP A 59 -8.62 13.41 -18.99
N LEU A 60 -7.87 14.18 -18.20
CA LEU A 60 -7.85 14.01 -16.74
C LEU A 60 -9.18 14.46 -16.15
N ARG A 61 -9.70 15.56 -16.69
CA ARG A 61 -10.94 16.26 -16.36
C ARG A 61 -11.44 17.05 -17.58
N PRO A 62 -12.73 17.45 -17.64
CA PRO A 62 -13.29 18.15 -18.80
C PRO A 62 -12.54 19.42 -19.25
N ASP A 63 -11.75 20.03 -18.38
CA ASP A 63 -10.97 21.24 -18.60
C ASP A 63 -9.46 21.00 -18.70
N ARG A 64 -8.99 19.74 -18.60
CA ARG A 64 -7.57 19.41 -18.58
C ARG A 64 -7.29 18.10 -19.35
N PRO A 65 -6.74 18.20 -20.58
CA PRO A 65 -6.34 17.02 -21.34
C PRO A 65 -5.13 16.33 -20.68
N ILE A 66 -4.97 15.04 -20.95
CA ILE A 66 -3.75 14.27 -20.65
C ILE A 66 -2.68 14.68 -21.67
N SER A 67 -1.40 14.67 -21.28
CA SER A 67 -0.28 14.95 -22.21
C SER A 67 -0.27 14.05 -23.45
N ALA A 68 -0.68 12.80 -23.30
CA ALA A 68 -0.93 11.86 -24.38
C ALA A 68 -2.08 10.91 -24.01
N PRO A 69 -2.91 10.45 -24.98
CA PRO A 69 -3.96 9.49 -24.68
C PRO A 69 -3.43 8.22 -24.00
N VAL A 70 -4.24 7.64 -23.12
CA VAL A 70 -3.94 6.37 -22.45
C VAL A 70 -5.06 5.37 -22.68
N ARG A 71 -4.76 4.09 -22.53
CA ARG A 71 -5.77 3.03 -22.47
C ARG A 71 -5.99 2.68 -21.01
N SER A 72 -7.25 2.54 -20.61
CA SER A 72 -7.64 2.19 -19.25
C SER A 72 -8.57 0.98 -19.22
N TRP A 73 -8.37 0.11 -18.24
CA TRP A 73 -9.29 -0.96 -17.85
C TRP A 73 -9.54 -0.83 -16.36
N ARG A 74 -10.78 -0.53 -15.99
CA ARG A 74 -11.17 -0.15 -14.65
C ARG A 74 -12.09 -1.20 -14.02
N GLY A 75 -11.96 -1.42 -12.72
CA GLY A 75 -12.79 -2.36 -11.96
C GLY A 75 -12.59 -3.83 -12.34
N ILE A 76 -11.38 -4.23 -12.73
CA ILE A 76 -11.08 -5.63 -13.03
C ILE A 76 -11.03 -6.41 -11.69
N PRO A 77 -11.85 -7.43 -11.47
CA PRO A 77 -11.79 -8.22 -10.25
C PRO A 77 -10.52 -9.08 -10.24
N PHE A 78 -9.71 -8.95 -9.19
CA PHE A 78 -8.59 -9.87 -8.93
C PHE A 78 -8.95 -10.86 -7.82
N GLY A 79 -9.88 -10.50 -6.93
CA GLY A 79 -10.37 -11.34 -5.85
C GLY A 79 -11.87 -11.60 -5.92
N ALA A 80 -12.31 -12.65 -5.22
CA ALA A 80 -13.73 -12.94 -4.99
C ALA A 80 -14.34 -12.01 -3.92
N ASP A 81 -15.68 -11.94 -3.89
CA ASP A 81 -16.43 -11.21 -2.87
C ASP A 81 -16.00 -11.61 -1.45
N THR A 82 -15.67 -10.60 -0.64
CA THR A 82 -15.18 -10.79 0.74
C THR A 82 -16.30 -10.77 1.79
N SER A 83 -17.57 -10.65 1.36
CA SER A 83 -18.73 -10.60 2.24
C SER A 83 -19.08 -11.95 2.88
N GLY A 84 -19.99 -11.90 3.86
CA GLY A 84 -20.62 -13.08 4.45
C GLY A 84 -19.60 -14.06 5.03
N ALA A 85 -19.58 -15.31 4.53
CA ALA A 85 -18.67 -16.35 5.02
C ALA A 85 -17.19 -16.07 4.72
N ASN A 86 -16.88 -15.19 3.76
CA ASN A 86 -15.51 -14.81 3.41
C ASN A 86 -15.01 -13.62 4.27
N ARG A 87 -15.88 -13.02 5.09
CA ARG A 87 -15.50 -11.88 5.93
C ARG A 87 -14.40 -12.31 6.91
N PHE A 88 -13.36 -11.48 7.00
CA PHE A 88 -12.13 -11.72 7.77
C PHE A 88 -11.30 -12.93 7.32
N MET A 89 -11.62 -13.59 6.20
CA MET A 89 -10.84 -14.73 5.69
C MET A 89 -9.76 -14.27 4.72
N GLU A 90 -8.81 -15.16 4.40
CA GLU A 90 -7.90 -14.94 3.28
C GLU A 90 -8.70 -14.72 1.99
N PRO A 91 -8.25 -13.79 1.11
CA PRO A 91 -8.90 -13.58 -0.16
C PRO A 91 -8.69 -14.80 -1.07
N ARG A 92 -9.58 -14.94 -2.05
CA ARG A 92 -9.48 -15.98 -3.07
C ARG A 92 -9.47 -15.32 -4.43
N PRO A 93 -8.81 -15.92 -5.44
CA PRO A 93 -8.89 -15.42 -6.81
C PRO A 93 -10.33 -15.23 -7.26
N ALA A 94 -10.57 -14.19 -8.06
CA ALA A 94 -11.88 -13.96 -8.67
C ALA A 94 -12.34 -15.20 -9.47
N PRO A 95 -13.61 -15.62 -9.36
CA PRO A 95 -14.15 -16.66 -10.22
C PRO A 95 -14.06 -16.25 -11.69
N ALA A 96 -13.70 -17.20 -12.57
CA ALA A 96 -13.71 -16.95 -14.00
C ALA A 96 -15.13 -16.62 -14.50
N TRP A 97 -15.23 -15.77 -15.51
CA TRP A 97 -16.49 -15.37 -16.13
C TRP A 97 -16.52 -15.70 -17.62
N GLU A 98 -17.75 -15.88 -18.14
CA GLU A 98 -17.99 -16.03 -19.58
C GLU A 98 -18.23 -14.66 -20.23
N GLY A 99 -17.89 -14.56 -21.54
CA GLY A 99 -18.07 -13.34 -22.30
C GLY A 99 -17.05 -12.24 -21.97
N ILE A 100 -17.38 -11.01 -22.35
CA ILE A 100 -16.53 -9.82 -22.15
C ILE A 100 -17.08 -9.02 -20.98
N ARG A 101 -16.26 -8.81 -19.95
CA ARG A 101 -16.58 -7.90 -18.86
C ARG A 101 -16.25 -6.47 -19.28
N ASP A 102 -17.21 -5.59 -19.07
CA ASP A 102 -17.03 -4.16 -19.32
C ASP A 102 -16.24 -3.53 -18.18
N CYS A 103 -15.03 -3.07 -18.48
CA CYS A 103 -14.08 -2.48 -17.54
C CYS A 103 -13.83 -1.01 -17.91
N ARG A 104 -14.90 -0.27 -18.21
CA ARG A 104 -14.88 1.19 -18.44
C ARG A 104 -15.31 2.00 -17.22
N GLU A 105 -15.73 1.34 -16.16
CA GLU A 105 -16.14 1.98 -14.90
C GLU A 105 -15.28 1.45 -13.75
N PHE A 106 -15.06 2.29 -12.75
CA PHE A 106 -14.32 1.88 -11.55
C PHE A 106 -15.13 0.87 -10.75
N GLY A 107 -14.42 -0.09 -10.14
CA GLY A 107 -15.01 -1.01 -9.17
C GLY A 107 -15.51 -0.31 -7.91
N HIS A 108 -16.24 -1.05 -7.07
CA HIS A 108 -16.64 -0.55 -5.76
C HIS A 108 -15.43 -0.35 -4.85
N VAL A 109 -15.44 0.73 -4.09
CA VAL A 109 -14.47 0.91 -3.00
C VAL A 109 -14.73 -0.06 -1.86
N ALA A 110 -13.69 -0.39 -1.11
CA ALA A 110 -13.84 -1.13 0.14
C ALA A 110 -14.69 -0.34 1.14
N PRO A 111 -15.40 -1.03 2.06
CA PRO A 111 -16.27 -0.36 3.02
C PRO A 111 -15.49 0.59 3.92
N GLN A 112 -15.85 1.87 3.90
CA GLN A 112 -15.09 2.92 4.59
C GLN A 112 -15.99 4.08 4.99
N PRO A 113 -15.62 4.88 6.01
CA PRO A 113 -16.34 6.09 6.35
C PRO A 113 -16.15 7.17 5.28
N VAL A 114 -17.17 8.00 5.08
CA VAL A 114 -17.02 9.21 4.29
C VAL A 114 -16.55 10.34 5.20
N TYR A 115 -15.48 11.05 4.82
CA TYR A 115 -15.05 12.27 5.51
C TYR A 115 -16.11 13.37 5.39
N SER A 116 -17.06 13.36 6.29
CA SER A 116 -18.15 14.31 6.39
C SER A 116 -18.59 14.45 7.85
N TRP A 117 -19.51 15.38 8.13
CA TRP A 117 -20.09 15.54 9.46
C TRP A 117 -21.07 14.42 9.84
N THR A 118 -21.30 13.46 8.95
CA THR A 118 -22.18 12.31 9.19
C THR A 118 -21.38 11.02 9.37
N ASP A 119 -21.99 10.02 9.99
CA ASP A 119 -21.48 8.66 10.18
C ASP A 119 -21.75 7.76 8.97
N ARG A 120 -21.81 8.35 7.76
CA ARG A 120 -22.11 7.62 6.54
C ARG A 120 -20.95 6.69 6.17
N ILE A 121 -21.29 5.44 5.89
CA ILE A 121 -20.39 4.44 5.31
C ILE A 121 -20.70 4.30 3.83
N GLU A 122 -19.66 4.18 3.00
CA GLU A 122 -19.76 3.87 1.58
C GLU A 122 -18.96 2.61 1.23
N GLY A 123 -19.15 2.09 0.02
CA GLY A 123 -18.42 0.93 -0.50
C GLY A 123 -19.22 -0.36 -0.49
N SER A 124 -18.53 -1.44 -0.87
CA SER A 124 -19.04 -2.81 -0.94
C SER A 124 -17.97 -3.77 -0.42
N GLU A 125 -18.37 -4.89 0.18
CA GLU A 125 -17.42 -5.96 0.54
C GLU A 125 -16.91 -6.71 -0.71
N ASP A 126 -17.62 -6.64 -1.84
CA ASP A 126 -17.13 -7.03 -3.17
C ASP A 126 -16.28 -5.90 -3.76
N CYS A 127 -15.06 -5.73 -3.23
CA CYS A 127 -14.19 -4.58 -3.51
C CYS A 127 -12.79 -4.96 -4.05
N LEU A 128 -12.47 -6.24 -4.17
CA LEU A 128 -11.14 -6.70 -4.62
C LEU A 128 -10.97 -6.54 -6.14
N THR A 129 -10.80 -5.28 -6.54
CA THR A 129 -10.68 -4.82 -7.91
C THR A 129 -9.41 -4.01 -8.10
N LEU A 130 -8.90 -4.00 -9.33
CA LEU A 130 -7.78 -3.16 -9.74
C LEU A 130 -8.08 -2.46 -11.06
N ASP A 131 -7.35 -1.38 -11.31
CA ASP A 131 -7.41 -0.62 -12.55
C ASP A 131 -6.04 -0.70 -13.24
N VAL A 132 -6.02 -0.91 -14.55
CA VAL A 132 -4.80 -0.93 -15.37
C VAL A 132 -4.83 0.24 -16.34
N VAL A 133 -3.75 1.00 -16.41
CA VAL A 133 -3.57 2.15 -17.30
C VAL A 133 -2.24 2.03 -18.03
N ARG A 134 -2.22 2.33 -19.32
CA ARG A 134 -0.99 2.38 -20.11
C ARG A 134 -1.00 3.48 -21.18
N PRO A 135 0.16 3.96 -21.64
CA PRO A 135 0.28 4.82 -22.81
C PRO A 135 -0.41 4.25 -24.06
N HIS A 136 -1.06 5.13 -24.82
CA HIS A 136 -1.58 4.82 -26.15
C HIS A 136 -0.55 5.22 -27.23
N HIS A 137 0.36 4.31 -27.59
CA HIS A 137 1.28 4.54 -28.71
C HIS A 137 0.59 4.28 -30.05
N SER A 138 0.39 5.33 -30.85
CA SER A 138 -0.12 5.19 -32.22
C SER A 138 0.89 4.41 -33.09
N GLY A 139 0.46 3.26 -33.64
CA GLY A 139 1.27 2.45 -34.56
C GLY A 139 2.19 1.39 -33.94
N SER A 140 2.07 1.11 -32.63
CA SER A 140 2.68 -0.12 -32.06
C SER A 140 2.01 -1.35 -32.66
N PRO A 141 2.77 -2.37 -33.13
CA PRO A 141 2.19 -3.55 -33.73
C PRO A 141 1.31 -4.28 -32.71
N ASP A 142 0.15 -4.71 -33.20
CA ASP A 142 -0.83 -5.59 -32.55
C ASP A 142 -0.17 -6.55 -31.55
N THR A 143 -0.62 -6.52 -30.30
CA THR A 143 -0.25 -7.48 -29.24
C THR A 143 -0.66 -8.93 -29.57
N SER A 144 -1.25 -9.16 -30.76
CA SER A 144 -1.85 -10.40 -31.22
C SER A 144 -1.10 -11.11 -32.36
N SER A 145 -0.05 -10.53 -32.94
CA SER A 145 0.76 -11.22 -33.96
C SER A 145 2.13 -11.58 -33.38
N GLY A 146 2.50 -12.86 -33.42
CA GLY A 146 3.79 -13.38 -32.94
C GLY A 146 5.01 -12.89 -33.73
N SER A 147 5.20 -11.58 -33.86
CA SER A 147 6.33 -10.93 -34.51
C SER A 147 6.92 -9.88 -33.56
N LYS A 148 8.21 -10.09 -33.22
CA LYS A 148 9.14 -9.26 -32.41
C LYS A 148 8.52 -8.54 -31.22
N ALA A 149 8.84 -9.02 -30.01
CA ALA A 149 8.70 -8.33 -28.73
C ALA A 149 8.62 -6.80 -28.89
N GLY A 150 7.40 -6.28 -28.98
CA GLY A 150 7.15 -4.88 -28.70
C GLY A 150 7.60 -4.68 -27.26
N GLU A 151 8.46 -3.70 -27.04
CA GLU A 151 9.12 -3.45 -25.76
C GLU A 151 8.07 -3.45 -24.64
N LYS A 152 8.14 -4.46 -23.77
CA LYS A 152 7.24 -4.54 -22.63
C LYS A 152 7.57 -3.37 -21.72
N LEU A 153 6.55 -2.62 -21.31
CA LEU A 153 6.76 -1.45 -20.46
C LEU A 153 6.97 -1.88 -19.00
N PRO A 154 7.80 -1.16 -18.24
CA PRO A 154 7.88 -1.39 -16.80
C PRO A 154 6.50 -1.17 -16.15
N VAL A 155 6.25 -1.91 -15.07
CA VAL A 155 4.97 -1.94 -14.37
C VAL A 155 5.11 -1.23 -13.03
N VAL A 156 4.17 -0.37 -12.68
CA VAL A 156 4.03 0.20 -11.34
C VAL A 156 2.75 -0.32 -10.72
N VAL A 157 2.85 -1.02 -9.59
CA VAL A 157 1.69 -1.41 -8.77
C VAL A 157 1.60 -0.46 -7.59
N TYR A 158 0.49 0.26 -7.50
CA TYR A 158 0.28 1.32 -6.51
C TYR A 158 -0.69 0.92 -5.41
N LEU A 159 -0.22 1.01 -4.16
CA LEU A 159 -1.00 0.82 -2.95
C LEU A 159 -1.33 2.19 -2.34
N HIS A 160 -2.62 2.49 -2.21
CA HIS A 160 -3.06 3.79 -1.74
C HIS A 160 -2.87 3.97 -0.22
N GLY A 161 -2.66 5.22 0.20
CA GLY A 161 -2.66 5.63 1.60
C GLY A 161 -4.08 5.71 2.21
N GLY A 162 -4.20 6.49 3.30
CA GLY A 162 -5.47 6.73 3.98
C GLY A 162 -5.61 6.07 5.36
N SER A 163 -4.49 5.96 6.08
CA SER A 163 -4.41 5.49 7.48
C SER A 163 -5.04 4.11 7.72
N PHE A 164 -5.00 3.22 6.71
CA PHE A 164 -5.67 1.90 6.72
C PHE A 164 -7.20 1.96 6.84
N ILE A 165 -7.81 3.16 6.75
CA ILE A 165 -9.21 3.43 7.11
C ILE A 165 -10.04 3.77 5.88
N VAL A 166 -9.48 4.61 5.01
CA VAL A 166 -10.07 5.07 3.75
C VAL A 166 -9.05 4.92 2.65
N GLY A 167 -9.48 5.15 1.41
CA GLY A 167 -8.63 5.03 0.25
C GLY A 167 -9.28 4.21 -0.84
N SER A 168 -8.84 4.44 -2.07
CA SER A 168 -9.31 3.69 -3.22
C SER A 168 -8.51 3.99 -4.47
N SER A 169 -8.49 3.03 -5.39
CA SER A 169 -7.90 3.14 -6.73
C SER A 169 -8.53 4.26 -7.57
N HIS A 170 -9.80 4.59 -7.31
CA HIS A 170 -10.57 5.56 -8.10
C HIS A 170 -10.30 7.04 -7.75
N MET A 171 -9.46 7.31 -6.74
CA MET A 171 -9.21 8.68 -6.26
C MET A 171 -8.65 9.49 -7.42
N LEU A 172 -9.14 10.72 -7.59
CA LEU A 172 -8.80 11.53 -8.77
C LEU A 172 -7.29 11.63 -9.02
N MET A 173 -6.49 11.81 -7.95
CA MET A 173 -5.03 11.84 -8.02
C MET A 173 -4.41 10.50 -8.45
N LEU A 174 -5.01 9.38 -8.04
CA LEU A 174 -4.42 8.04 -8.16
C LEU A 174 -4.86 7.27 -9.41
N ARG A 175 -5.62 7.91 -10.31
CA ARG A 175 -6.04 7.29 -11.59
C ARG A 175 -4.86 6.97 -12.50
N GLY A 176 -3.73 7.65 -12.32
CA GLY A 176 -2.48 7.32 -13.00
C GLY A 176 -2.45 7.61 -14.50
N PHE A 177 -3.40 8.38 -15.03
CA PHE A 177 -3.47 8.68 -16.48
C PHE A 177 -2.26 9.49 -16.96
N GLU A 178 -2.00 10.64 -16.32
CA GLU A 178 -0.83 11.47 -16.65
C GLU A 178 0.48 10.79 -16.22
N PHE A 179 0.48 10.10 -15.09
CA PHE A 179 1.62 9.31 -14.60
C PHE A 179 2.08 8.26 -15.63
N ALA A 180 1.14 7.45 -16.13
CA ALA A 180 1.43 6.41 -17.11
C ALA A 180 1.96 7.02 -18.42
N ALA A 181 1.34 8.10 -18.89
CA ALA A 181 1.74 8.80 -20.12
C ALA A 181 3.15 9.41 -20.02
N GLN A 182 3.47 10.09 -18.92
CA GLN A 182 4.74 10.81 -18.77
C GLN A 182 5.93 9.90 -18.50
N MET A 183 5.72 8.82 -17.71
CA MET A 183 6.81 7.91 -17.35
C MET A 183 6.96 6.72 -18.31
N ASP A 184 6.05 6.58 -19.27
CA ASP A 184 5.97 5.47 -20.21
C ASP A 184 5.91 4.09 -19.50
N VAL A 185 4.90 3.92 -18.66
CA VAL A 185 4.75 2.74 -17.78
C VAL A 185 3.34 2.15 -17.85
N VAL A 186 3.21 0.86 -17.53
CA VAL A 186 1.90 0.30 -17.16
C VAL A 186 1.67 0.55 -15.67
N TYR A 187 0.63 1.32 -15.36
CA TYR A 187 0.25 1.63 -13.99
C TYR A 187 -0.94 0.75 -13.56
N VAL A 188 -0.85 0.16 -12.37
CA VAL A 188 -1.89 -0.68 -11.76
C VAL A 188 -2.23 -0.10 -10.40
N SER A 189 -3.46 0.37 -10.20
CA SER A 189 -3.95 0.79 -8.87
C SER A 189 -4.89 -0.25 -8.27
N VAL A 190 -4.75 -0.53 -6.99
CA VAL A 190 -5.39 -1.68 -6.33
C VAL A 190 -6.36 -1.21 -5.23
N ASN A 191 -7.57 -1.77 -5.20
CA ASN A 191 -8.45 -1.73 -4.03
C ASN A 191 -8.22 -2.97 -3.16
N PHE A 192 -8.16 -2.79 -1.85
CA PHE A 192 -8.03 -3.85 -0.85
C PHE A 192 -8.87 -3.52 0.37
N ARG A 193 -9.13 -4.50 1.25
CA ARG A 193 -9.95 -4.28 2.46
C ARG A 193 -9.32 -3.26 3.40
N LEU A 194 -10.16 -2.51 4.10
CA LEU A 194 -9.77 -1.43 5.01
C LEU A 194 -10.42 -1.59 6.40
N GLY A 195 -9.94 -0.80 7.35
CA GLY A 195 -10.48 -0.68 8.71
C GLY A 195 -10.66 -2.03 9.39
N ALA A 196 -11.80 -2.19 10.07
CA ALA A 196 -12.12 -3.41 10.81
C ALA A 196 -12.18 -4.67 9.94
N LEU A 197 -12.40 -4.53 8.63
CA LEU A 197 -12.51 -5.67 7.71
C LEU A 197 -11.16 -6.12 7.13
N GLY A 198 -10.16 -5.24 7.16
CA GLY A 198 -8.85 -5.47 6.52
C GLY A 198 -7.64 -5.46 7.46
N TYR A 199 -7.70 -4.68 8.54
CA TYR A 199 -6.56 -4.34 9.41
C TYR A 199 -6.88 -4.54 10.90
N LEU A 200 -7.75 -5.51 11.20
CA LEU A 200 -8.04 -5.94 12.57
C LEU A 200 -7.97 -7.47 12.64
N ASP A 201 -7.03 -7.98 13.42
CA ASP A 201 -6.91 -9.42 13.66
C ASP A 201 -7.93 -9.89 14.73
N VAL A 202 -9.01 -10.49 14.25
CA VAL A 202 -10.12 -11.01 15.07
C VAL A 202 -9.93 -12.46 15.51
N ARG A 203 -8.80 -13.12 15.21
CA ARG A 203 -8.57 -14.54 15.57
C ARG A 203 -8.70 -14.80 17.06
N SER A 204 -8.38 -13.80 17.88
CA SER A 204 -8.45 -13.89 19.34
C SER A 204 -9.88 -14.01 19.89
N LEU A 205 -10.89 -13.68 19.09
CA LEU A 205 -12.31 -13.85 19.44
C LEU A 205 -12.78 -15.30 19.27
N GLY A 206 -11.97 -16.16 18.63
CA GLY A 206 -12.34 -17.52 18.26
C GLY A 206 -13.10 -17.57 16.93
N GLY A 207 -13.19 -18.78 16.34
CA GLY A 207 -13.61 -18.97 14.95
C GLY A 207 -12.46 -18.83 13.96
N ALA A 208 -12.68 -19.22 12.70
CA ALA A 208 -11.65 -19.10 11.65
C ALA A 208 -11.50 -17.65 11.20
N ALA A 209 -10.28 -17.12 11.11
CA ALA A 209 -10.02 -15.80 10.55
C ALA A 209 -8.57 -15.70 10.07
N CYS A 210 -8.32 -14.82 9.12
CA CYS A 210 -7.00 -14.35 8.70
C CYS A 210 -6.57 -13.19 9.60
N ALA A 211 -5.30 -13.17 10.01
CA ALA A 211 -4.75 -12.09 10.82
C ALA A 211 -4.65 -10.77 10.05
N ASN A 212 -4.29 -10.89 8.78
CA ASN A 212 -3.90 -9.78 7.91
C ASN A 212 -4.70 -9.79 6.58
N PRO A 213 -6.04 -9.65 6.61
CA PRO A 213 -6.84 -9.77 5.39
C PRO A 213 -6.40 -8.79 4.29
N ALA A 214 -6.10 -7.54 4.62
CA ALA A 214 -5.68 -6.53 3.64
C ALA A 214 -4.29 -6.80 3.04
N VAL A 215 -3.33 -7.30 3.83
CA VAL A 215 -2.00 -7.66 3.30
C VAL A 215 -2.11 -8.87 2.38
N ALA A 216 -2.97 -9.84 2.73
CA ALA A 216 -3.26 -10.96 1.85
C ALA A 216 -3.95 -10.51 0.55
N ASP A 217 -4.80 -9.48 0.58
CA ASP A 217 -5.40 -8.88 -0.63
C ASP A 217 -4.31 -8.30 -1.55
N GLN A 218 -3.34 -7.61 -0.97
CA GLN A 218 -2.23 -7.01 -1.71
C GLN A 218 -1.32 -8.07 -2.34
N VAL A 219 -1.04 -9.18 -1.63
CA VAL A 219 -0.32 -10.33 -2.20
C VAL A 219 -1.10 -10.94 -3.38
N LEU A 220 -2.41 -11.15 -3.23
CA LEU A 220 -3.25 -11.69 -4.30
C LEU A 220 -3.29 -10.77 -5.54
N ALA A 221 -3.32 -9.45 -5.33
CA ALA A 221 -3.25 -8.48 -6.43
C ALA A 221 -1.91 -8.56 -7.17
N LEU A 222 -0.79 -8.73 -6.45
CA LEU A 222 0.53 -8.90 -7.04
C LEU A 222 0.66 -10.23 -7.81
N GLU A 223 0.08 -11.31 -7.30
CA GLU A 223 -0.03 -12.59 -8.02
C GLU A 223 -0.83 -12.42 -9.32
N TRP A 224 -1.94 -11.67 -9.28
CA TRP A 224 -2.72 -11.35 -10.47
C TRP A 224 -1.89 -10.56 -11.49
N VAL A 225 -1.10 -9.57 -11.05
CA VAL A 225 -0.22 -8.78 -11.92
C VAL A 225 0.79 -9.68 -12.61
N ARG A 226 1.50 -10.54 -11.86
CA ARG A 226 2.44 -11.53 -12.42
C ARG A 226 1.81 -12.37 -13.54
N GLU A 227 0.57 -12.80 -13.34
CA GLU A 227 -0.13 -13.70 -14.27
C GLU A 227 -0.73 -12.99 -15.49
N ASN A 228 -1.10 -11.71 -15.37
CA ASN A 228 -1.95 -11.05 -16.35
C ASN A 228 -1.33 -9.82 -17.02
N ILE A 229 -0.36 -9.14 -16.39
CA ILE A 229 0.04 -7.79 -16.83
C ILE A 229 0.69 -7.77 -18.23
N ALA A 230 1.30 -8.90 -18.63
CA ALA A 230 1.83 -9.08 -19.98
C ALA A 230 0.76 -8.92 -21.07
N ALA A 231 -0.50 -9.30 -20.79
CA ALA A 231 -1.61 -9.14 -21.73
C ALA A 231 -1.98 -7.66 -21.95
N PHE A 232 -1.62 -6.78 -21.01
CA PHE A 232 -1.77 -5.34 -21.11
C PHE A 232 -0.50 -4.67 -21.67
N GLY A 233 0.56 -5.42 -22.02
CA GLY A 233 1.81 -4.89 -22.53
C GLY A 233 2.81 -4.45 -21.45
N GLY A 234 2.57 -4.80 -20.18
CA GLY A 234 3.52 -4.60 -19.10
C GLY A 234 4.50 -5.76 -18.98
N ASP A 235 5.65 -5.52 -18.36
CA ASP A 235 6.64 -6.56 -18.07
C ASP A 235 6.47 -7.13 -16.65
N PRO A 236 6.02 -8.39 -16.50
CA PRO A 236 5.91 -9.01 -15.18
C PRO A 236 7.27 -9.17 -14.47
N ASP A 237 8.37 -9.12 -15.22
CA ASP A 237 9.74 -9.21 -14.70
C ASP A 237 10.35 -7.82 -14.38
N ASN A 238 9.58 -6.74 -14.57
CA ASN A 238 9.99 -5.37 -14.28
C ASN A 238 8.87 -4.61 -13.53
N VAL A 239 8.56 -5.09 -12.32
CA VAL A 239 7.50 -4.55 -11.47
C VAL A 239 8.08 -3.70 -10.33
N THR A 240 7.62 -2.45 -10.22
CA THR A 240 7.89 -1.55 -9.09
C THR A 240 6.66 -1.50 -8.19
N LEU A 241 6.80 -1.91 -6.93
CA LEU A 241 5.78 -1.74 -5.91
C LEU A 241 5.89 -0.34 -5.31
N MET A 242 4.82 0.45 -5.35
CA MET A 242 4.81 1.85 -4.96
C MET A 242 3.66 2.16 -4.02
N GLY A 243 3.85 3.06 -3.06
CA GLY A 243 2.77 3.50 -2.18
C GLY A 243 3.14 4.68 -1.31
N GLU A 244 2.10 5.37 -0.84
CA GLU A 244 2.22 6.56 0.00
C GLU A 244 1.49 6.38 1.34
N SER A 245 2.06 6.93 2.42
CA SER A 245 1.51 6.84 3.76
C SER A 245 1.30 5.38 4.17
N ALA A 246 0.09 5.00 4.59
CA ALA A 246 -0.30 3.62 4.84
C ALA A 246 0.04 2.65 3.68
N GLY A 247 -0.02 3.11 2.43
CA GLY A 247 0.43 2.35 1.26
C GLY A 247 1.94 2.20 1.19
N GLY A 248 2.70 3.22 1.62
CA GLY A 248 4.16 3.12 1.78
C GLY A 248 4.55 2.15 2.90
N ALA A 249 3.80 2.13 4.01
CA ALA A 249 3.97 1.10 5.05
C ALA A 249 3.65 -0.30 4.51
N ALA A 250 2.62 -0.44 3.66
CA ALA A 250 2.32 -1.70 2.99
C ALA A 250 3.45 -2.16 2.07
N VAL A 251 4.07 -1.25 1.30
CA VAL A 251 5.26 -1.56 0.46
C VAL A 251 6.38 -2.15 1.31
N LEU A 252 6.78 -1.47 2.40
CA LEU A 252 7.86 -1.94 3.27
C LEU A 252 7.48 -3.20 4.05
N THR A 253 6.19 -3.38 4.38
CA THR A 253 5.69 -4.62 4.99
C THR A 253 5.82 -5.78 3.99
N LEU A 254 5.40 -5.60 2.73
CA LEU A 254 5.48 -6.62 1.69
C LEU A 254 6.94 -6.97 1.34
N MET A 255 7.88 -6.03 1.47
CA MET A 255 9.31 -6.32 1.44
C MET A 255 9.75 -7.32 2.52
N ALA A 256 9.04 -7.41 3.65
CA ALA A 256 9.30 -8.37 4.73
C ALA A 256 8.37 -9.61 4.70
N VAL A 257 7.45 -9.73 3.73
CA VAL A 257 6.51 -10.86 3.60
C VAL A 257 7.10 -11.93 2.67
N PRO A 258 7.44 -13.13 3.14
CA PRO A 258 8.05 -14.17 2.29
C PRO A 258 7.18 -14.56 1.09
N ARG A 259 5.86 -14.59 1.24
CA ARG A 259 4.91 -14.88 0.16
C ARG A 259 4.94 -13.87 -1.00
N ALA A 260 5.53 -12.70 -0.81
CA ALA A 260 5.68 -11.69 -1.84
C ALA A 260 6.99 -11.82 -2.65
N GLU A 261 7.82 -12.83 -2.37
CA GLU A 261 9.07 -13.08 -3.08
C GLU A 261 8.85 -13.21 -4.60
N GLY A 262 9.62 -12.46 -5.36
CA GLY A 262 9.56 -12.46 -6.84
C GLY A 262 8.29 -11.85 -7.43
N LEU A 263 7.41 -11.25 -6.62
CA LEU A 263 6.21 -10.55 -7.13
C LEU A 263 6.48 -9.10 -7.52
N PHE A 264 7.61 -8.53 -7.06
CA PHE A 264 8.09 -7.21 -7.44
C PHE A 264 9.61 -7.18 -7.45
N HIS A 265 10.16 -6.20 -8.16
CA HIS A 265 11.57 -6.11 -8.53
C HIS A 265 12.21 -4.82 -8.03
N ARG A 266 11.41 -3.84 -7.63
CA ARG A 266 11.80 -2.53 -7.05
C ARG A 266 10.72 -2.08 -6.08
N ALA A 267 11.09 -1.21 -5.13
CA ALA A 267 10.17 -0.63 -4.17
C ALA A 267 10.31 0.89 -4.08
N ILE A 268 9.17 1.59 -4.01
CA ILE A 268 9.06 3.01 -3.74
C ILE A 268 8.12 3.21 -2.55
N ALA A 269 8.67 3.67 -1.41
CA ALA A 269 7.89 3.91 -0.19
C ALA A 269 7.91 5.40 0.18
N GLN A 270 6.76 6.05 0.09
CA GLN A 270 6.62 7.49 0.33
C GLN A 270 5.96 7.75 1.68
N SER A 271 6.65 8.45 2.56
CA SER A 271 6.19 8.78 3.91
C SER A 271 5.62 7.58 4.68
N PRO A 272 6.33 6.43 4.76
CA PRO A 272 5.77 5.20 5.32
C PRO A 272 5.75 5.22 6.86
N PRO A 273 4.57 5.06 7.51
CA PRO A 273 4.51 4.87 8.95
C PRO A 273 4.79 3.40 9.33
N ILE A 274 5.98 2.90 8.98
CA ILE A 274 6.31 1.46 9.07
C ILE A 274 6.36 0.90 10.51
N GLY A 275 6.45 1.76 11.52
CA GLY A 275 6.28 1.38 12.93
C GLY A 275 4.83 1.14 13.34
N MET A 276 3.85 1.48 12.50
CA MET A 276 2.43 1.17 12.74
C MET A 276 2.14 -0.28 12.38
N ILE A 277 2.62 -1.20 13.21
CA ILE A 277 2.30 -2.62 13.17
C ILE A 277 1.87 -3.09 14.55
N HIS A 278 0.91 -4.00 14.62
CA HIS A 278 0.41 -4.55 15.87
C HIS A 278 1.21 -5.79 16.27
N SER A 279 1.64 -5.79 17.52
CA SER A 279 1.92 -7.03 18.25
C SER A 279 0.62 -7.82 18.47
N ARG A 280 0.74 -9.11 18.79
CA ARG A 280 -0.40 -9.93 19.18
C ARG A 280 -1.22 -9.29 20.31
N ALA A 281 -0.56 -8.65 21.29
CA ALA A 281 -1.26 -8.02 22.41
C ALA A 281 -2.14 -6.83 21.96
N GLN A 282 -1.62 -5.97 21.08
CA GLN A 282 -2.39 -4.87 20.49
C GLN A 282 -3.59 -5.39 19.68
N SER A 283 -3.39 -6.44 18.90
CA SER A 283 -4.47 -7.04 18.12
C SER A 283 -5.59 -7.60 19.00
N VAL A 284 -5.26 -8.31 20.09
CA VAL A 284 -6.27 -8.78 21.06
C VAL A 284 -7.02 -7.61 21.71
N PHE A 285 -6.30 -6.56 22.09
CA PHE A 285 -6.89 -5.36 22.67
C PHE A 285 -7.92 -4.74 21.71
N TRP A 286 -7.55 -4.49 20.46
CA TRP A 286 -8.43 -3.85 19.49
C TRP A 286 -9.61 -4.71 19.06
N ALA A 287 -9.43 -6.03 18.93
CA ALA A 287 -10.53 -6.95 18.66
C ALA A 287 -11.59 -6.93 19.77
N ARG A 288 -11.15 -6.91 21.04
CA ARG A 288 -12.05 -6.79 22.20
C ARG A 288 -12.72 -5.43 22.29
N GLU A 289 -12.00 -4.35 21.97
CA GLU A 289 -12.59 -3.01 21.91
C GLU A 289 -13.68 -2.91 20.84
N LEU A 290 -13.51 -3.55 19.68
CA LEU A 290 -14.56 -3.60 18.65
C LEU A 290 -15.84 -4.25 19.19
N VAL A 291 -15.73 -5.44 19.79
CA VAL A 291 -16.85 -6.15 20.43
C VAL A 291 -17.53 -5.27 21.48
N HIS A 292 -16.73 -4.58 22.30
CA HIS A 292 -17.24 -3.66 23.31
C HIS A 292 -17.98 -2.45 22.71
N LYS A 293 -17.45 -1.82 21.64
CA LYS A 293 -18.11 -0.69 20.97
C LYS A 293 -19.39 -1.09 20.25
N MET A 294 -19.46 -2.32 19.75
CA MET A 294 -20.68 -2.88 19.17
C MET A 294 -21.71 -3.29 20.24
N ALA A 295 -21.37 -3.20 21.53
CA ALA A 295 -22.20 -3.65 22.65
C ALA A 295 -22.61 -5.13 22.55
N LEU A 296 -21.71 -5.96 22.00
CA LEU A 296 -21.91 -7.40 21.85
C LEU A 296 -21.44 -8.16 23.12
N PRO A 297 -21.91 -9.40 23.33
CA PRO A 297 -21.44 -10.26 24.43
C PRO A 297 -19.92 -10.46 24.44
N ARG A 298 -19.34 -10.70 25.61
CA ARG A 298 -17.87 -10.88 25.75
C ARG A 298 -17.34 -12.16 25.09
N ASP A 299 -18.21 -13.14 24.86
CA ASP A 299 -17.94 -14.40 24.19
C ASP A 299 -18.26 -14.37 22.68
N THR A 300 -18.51 -13.18 22.11
CA THR A 300 -18.65 -12.97 20.66
C THR A 300 -17.43 -13.50 19.91
N THR A 301 -17.70 -14.31 18.90
CA THR A 301 -16.70 -14.92 18.01
C THR A 301 -16.59 -14.17 16.68
N ALA A 302 -15.56 -14.49 15.89
CA ALA A 302 -15.46 -14.00 14.52
C ALA A 302 -16.68 -14.40 13.66
N ASP A 303 -17.24 -15.59 13.90
CA ASP A 303 -18.45 -16.08 13.19
C ASP A 303 -19.68 -15.19 13.51
N ASP A 304 -19.77 -14.67 14.73
CA ASP A 304 -20.83 -13.75 15.13
C ASP A 304 -20.66 -12.39 14.44
N LEU A 305 -19.44 -11.85 14.40
CA LEU A 305 -19.14 -10.62 13.65
C LEU A 305 -19.43 -10.74 12.14
N ARG A 306 -19.36 -11.95 11.54
CA ARG A 306 -19.77 -12.15 10.13
C ARG A 306 -21.26 -11.95 9.87
N ARG A 307 -22.10 -12.06 10.91
CA ARG A 307 -23.56 -11.89 10.79
C ARG A 307 -24.01 -10.43 10.94
N GLU A 308 -23.13 -9.58 11.45
CA GLU A 308 -23.39 -8.15 11.62
C GLU A 308 -23.37 -7.41 10.26
N ASP A 309 -24.01 -6.24 10.22
CA ASP A 309 -23.92 -5.37 9.06
C ASP A 309 -22.51 -4.77 8.95
N PHE A 310 -21.93 -4.76 7.73
CA PHE A 310 -20.56 -4.26 7.56
C PHE A 310 -20.46 -2.77 7.93
N ALA A 311 -21.52 -1.98 7.75
CA ALA A 311 -21.48 -0.59 8.09
C ALA A 311 -21.46 -0.39 9.61
N ASP A 312 -22.09 -1.27 10.39
CA ASP A 312 -22.02 -1.24 11.85
C ASP A 312 -20.61 -1.60 12.37
N LEU A 313 -19.95 -2.57 11.74
CA LEU A 313 -18.53 -2.88 12.01
C LEU A 313 -17.64 -1.66 11.74
N VAL A 314 -17.80 -1.03 10.57
CA VAL A 314 -17.01 0.14 10.19
C VAL A 314 -17.29 1.32 11.13
N ARG A 315 -18.55 1.64 11.43
CA ARG A 315 -18.92 2.72 12.38
C ARG A 315 -18.33 2.48 13.77
N SER A 316 -18.47 1.25 14.27
CA SER A 316 -18.00 0.88 15.61
C SER A 316 -16.48 0.98 15.68
N GLY A 317 -15.80 0.47 14.67
CA GLY A 317 -14.35 0.56 14.58
C GLY A 317 -13.83 2.00 14.46
N GLN A 318 -14.50 2.86 13.68
CA GLN A 318 -14.18 4.31 13.64
C GLN A 318 -14.32 4.97 15.02
N SER A 319 -15.31 4.55 15.81
CA SER A 319 -15.51 5.11 17.15
C SER A 319 -14.36 4.79 18.12
N MET A 320 -13.61 3.70 17.88
CA MET A 320 -12.44 3.31 18.68
C MET A 320 -11.34 4.39 18.62
N MET A 321 -11.10 4.94 17.43
CA MET A 321 -10.04 5.93 17.20
C MET A 321 -10.22 7.22 17.99
N TRP A 322 -11.47 7.70 18.14
CA TRP A 322 -11.77 8.97 18.79
C TRP A 322 -11.93 8.89 20.31
N ARG A 323 -12.36 7.73 20.83
CA ARG A 323 -12.78 7.59 22.23
C ARG A 323 -11.80 6.82 23.11
N ALA A 324 -10.87 6.06 22.53
CA ALA A 324 -9.91 5.27 23.30
C ALA A 324 -8.75 6.10 23.88
N GLY A 325 -8.47 7.29 23.32
CA GLY A 325 -7.29 8.09 23.71
C GLY A 325 -5.95 7.44 23.32
N GLU A 326 -5.98 6.27 22.69
CA GLU A 326 -4.80 5.44 22.34
C GLU A 326 -3.91 6.05 21.24
N LEU A 327 -4.45 7.00 20.46
CA LEU A 327 -3.64 7.82 19.54
C LEU A 327 -2.51 8.58 20.28
N LEU A 328 -2.70 8.88 21.57
CA LEU A 328 -1.68 9.52 22.41
C LEU A 328 -0.51 8.59 22.78
N TYR A 329 -0.58 7.30 22.43
CA TYR A 329 0.44 6.27 22.67
C TYR A 329 0.93 5.64 21.34
N LEU A 330 0.77 6.34 20.21
CA LEU A 330 1.02 5.82 18.85
C LEU A 330 0.32 4.47 18.52
N ASN A 331 -0.71 4.12 19.29
CA ASN A 331 -1.43 2.87 19.12
C ASN A 331 -2.71 3.12 18.33
N SER A 332 -2.60 3.11 16.99
CA SER A 332 -3.76 3.18 16.10
C SER A 332 -4.58 1.90 16.19
N CYS A 333 -5.90 2.00 16.05
CA CYS A 333 -6.80 0.84 16.07
C CYS A 333 -6.71 -0.08 14.84
N TYR A 334 -6.04 0.38 13.78
CA TYR A 334 -5.82 -0.40 12.56
C TYR A 334 -4.35 -0.36 12.17
N ALA A 335 -3.81 -1.55 11.93
CA ALA A 335 -2.47 -1.80 11.42
C ALA A 335 -2.37 -3.27 10.96
N PRO A 336 -1.39 -3.63 10.13
CA PRO A 336 -1.00 -5.03 9.98
C PRO A 336 -0.61 -5.64 11.35
N THR A 337 -0.68 -6.96 11.48
CA THR A 337 -0.36 -7.70 12.71
C THR A 337 0.80 -8.65 12.46
N VAL A 338 1.82 -8.66 13.33
CA VAL A 338 2.82 -9.73 13.35
C VAL A 338 2.13 -11.02 13.77
N ASP A 339 1.95 -11.94 12.82
CA ASP A 339 1.15 -13.16 13.01
C ASP A 339 1.98 -14.45 13.04
N GLY A 340 3.28 -14.36 12.75
CA GLY A 340 4.18 -15.50 12.70
C GLY A 340 4.03 -16.36 11.44
N ASP A 341 3.24 -15.93 10.45
CA ASP A 341 2.98 -16.65 9.19
C ASP A 341 3.10 -15.73 7.98
N LEU A 342 2.06 -14.93 7.66
CA LEU A 342 2.12 -13.98 6.55
C LEU A 342 3.12 -12.86 6.85
N ILE A 343 3.10 -12.34 8.07
CA ILE A 343 4.07 -11.37 8.60
C ILE A 343 4.79 -12.05 9.77
N PRO A 344 5.95 -12.71 9.51
CA PRO A 344 6.64 -13.52 10.51
C PRO A 344 7.16 -12.72 11.71
N GLN A 345 7.64 -11.50 11.46
CA GLN A 345 8.26 -10.61 12.44
C GLN A 345 7.98 -9.14 12.11
N HIS A 346 8.38 -8.22 12.99
CA HIS A 346 8.18 -6.78 12.75
C HIS A 346 8.98 -6.34 11.51
N PRO A 347 8.43 -5.57 10.55
CA PRO A 347 9.14 -5.17 9.34
C PRO A 347 10.49 -4.48 9.61
N ILE A 348 10.55 -3.49 10.53
CA ILE A 348 11.82 -2.88 10.94
C ILE A 348 12.88 -3.93 11.36
N GLU A 349 12.50 -4.90 12.21
CA GLU A 349 13.37 -6.02 12.62
C GLU A 349 13.79 -6.88 11.42
N ALA A 350 12.87 -7.15 10.48
CA ALA A 350 13.19 -7.90 9.26
C ALA A 350 14.28 -7.20 8.42
N PHE A 351 14.24 -5.88 8.33
CA PHE A 351 15.29 -5.09 7.64
C PHE A 351 16.63 -5.12 8.38
N GLU A 352 16.61 -5.08 9.71
CA GLU A 352 17.80 -5.19 10.57
C GLU A 352 18.50 -6.53 10.38
N ASP A 353 17.72 -7.61 10.43
CA ASP A 353 18.23 -8.98 10.27
C ASP A 353 18.71 -9.26 8.84
N GLY A 354 18.13 -8.59 7.84
CA GLY A 354 18.41 -8.86 6.44
C GLY A 354 17.43 -9.83 5.78
N ASN A 355 16.24 -10.02 6.38
CA ASN A 355 15.18 -10.92 5.93
C ASN A 355 14.24 -10.29 4.89
N GLN A 356 14.43 -9.01 4.57
CA GLN A 356 13.68 -8.32 3.52
C GLN A 356 14.09 -8.77 2.10
N HIS A 357 13.17 -8.60 1.14
CA HIS A 357 13.41 -8.89 -0.27
C HIS A 357 14.57 -8.05 -0.84
N PRO A 358 15.45 -8.66 -1.65
CA PRO A 358 16.70 -8.04 -2.12
C PRO A 358 16.50 -7.15 -3.37
N VAL A 359 15.65 -6.13 -3.28
CA VAL A 359 15.30 -5.25 -4.42
C VAL A 359 15.76 -3.80 -4.19
N PRO A 360 16.02 -3.00 -5.24
CA PRO A 360 16.28 -1.57 -5.11
C PRO A 360 15.14 -0.83 -4.39
N LEU A 361 15.50 0.08 -3.47
CA LEU A 361 14.55 0.87 -2.68
C LEU A 361 14.75 2.38 -2.87
N LEU A 362 13.68 3.08 -3.25
CA LEU A 362 13.57 4.54 -3.15
C LEU A 362 12.61 4.87 -2.01
N VAL A 363 13.05 5.65 -1.02
CA VAL A 363 12.25 5.94 0.18
C VAL A 363 12.43 7.38 0.65
N GLY A 364 11.41 8.00 1.22
CA GLY A 364 11.54 9.38 1.71
C GLY A 364 10.31 9.92 2.41
N THR A 365 10.37 11.18 2.83
CA THR A 365 9.29 11.87 3.55
C THR A 365 9.15 13.33 3.09
N ASN A 366 8.07 13.99 3.49
CA ASN A 366 7.96 15.45 3.34
C ASN A 366 8.63 16.18 4.52
N SER A 367 8.96 17.46 4.36
CA SER A 367 9.52 18.30 5.45
C SER A 367 8.46 18.84 6.42
N GLY A 368 7.21 18.94 5.98
CA GLY A 368 6.08 19.51 6.72
C GLY A 368 5.07 18.48 7.18
N GLU A 369 5.48 17.21 7.39
CA GLU A 369 4.61 16.13 7.89
C GLU A 369 3.80 16.56 9.12
N ALA A 370 4.38 17.42 9.97
CA ALA A 370 3.77 18.04 11.15
C ALA A 370 2.37 18.65 10.92
N SER A 371 1.99 19.02 9.69
CA SER A 371 0.62 19.43 9.38
C SER A 371 -0.44 18.37 9.70
N PHE A 372 -0.07 17.08 9.65
CA PHE A 372 -0.91 15.95 10.04
C PHE A 372 -1.36 16.02 11.51
N GLY A 373 -0.47 16.48 12.40
CA GLY A 373 -0.74 16.57 13.85
C GLY A 373 -1.24 17.94 14.35
N LYS A 374 -1.22 19.00 13.53
CA LYS A 374 -1.47 20.39 13.97
C LYS A 374 -2.90 20.69 14.44
N PHE A 375 -3.83 19.75 14.33
CA PHE A 375 -5.19 19.88 14.89
C PHE A 375 -5.29 19.59 16.40
N LEU A 376 -4.20 19.14 17.04
CA LEU A 376 -4.15 18.86 18.48
C LEU A 376 -3.73 20.12 19.27
N PHE A 377 -4.67 21.06 19.50
CA PHE A 377 -4.43 22.23 20.36
C PHE A 377 -4.17 21.82 21.82
N GLN A 378 -2.91 21.78 22.25
CA GLN A 378 -2.53 21.48 23.65
C GLN A 378 -1.77 22.64 24.33
N ARG A 379 -1.93 22.78 25.66
CA ARG A 379 -1.12 23.68 26.52
C ARG A 379 0.32 23.16 26.66
N GLN A 380 1.30 24.00 27.04
CA GLN A 380 2.72 23.60 27.12
C GLN A 380 2.98 22.39 28.00
N SER A 381 2.56 22.41 29.27
CA SER A 381 2.76 21.27 30.16
C SER A 381 1.99 20.02 29.73
N ALA A 382 0.96 20.17 28.90
CA ALA A 382 0.26 19.04 28.30
C ALA A 382 1.08 18.39 27.17
N ARG A 383 1.85 19.17 26.40
CA ARG A 383 2.70 18.66 25.30
C ARG A 383 3.87 17.82 25.79
N GLU A 384 4.62 18.30 26.78
CA GLU A 384 5.75 17.55 27.33
C GLU A 384 5.31 16.20 27.92
N ARG A 385 4.22 16.21 28.70
CA ARG A 385 3.61 14.97 29.21
C ARG A 385 3.07 14.09 28.09
N ALA A 386 2.53 14.66 27.02
CA ALA A 386 2.05 13.90 25.87
C ALA A 386 3.22 13.26 25.11
N ALA A 387 4.31 13.99 24.87
CA ALA A 387 5.53 13.48 24.25
C ALA A 387 6.13 12.32 25.05
N LEU A 388 6.22 12.47 26.37
CA LEU A 388 6.72 11.40 27.24
C LEU A 388 5.78 10.18 27.21
N ARG A 389 4.46 10.37 27.30
CA ARG A 389 3.50 9.26 27.21
C ARG A 389 3.56 8.53 25.88
N LEU A 390 3.79 9.28 24.81
CA LEU A 390 3.83 8.79 23.45
C LEU A 390 5.02 7.85 23.21
N LEU A 391 6.19 8.21 23.73
CA LEU A 391 7.41 7.44 23.52
C LEU A 391 7.66 6.40 24.61
N ALA A 392 7.35 6.72 25.86
CA ALA A 392 7.60 5.81 26.97
C ALA A 392 6.71 4.55 26.95
N SER A 393 5.69 4.48 26.08
CA SER A 393 4.93 3.25 25.86
C SER A 393 5.65 2.20 25.00
N PHE A 394 6.77 2.58 24.38
CA PHE A 394 7.65 1.69 23.65
C PHE A 394 9.01 1.58 24.34
N ASP A 395 9.63 2.72 24.64
CA ASP A 395 10.95 2.77 25.27
C ASP A 395 11.00 3.90 26.31
N PRO A 396 10.70 3.60 27.58
CA PRO A 396 10.75 4.58 28.65
C PRO A 396 12.17 5.07 28.98
N GLU A 397 13.21 4.30 28.63
CA GLU A 397 14.60 4.61 28.96
C GLU A 397 15.17 5.65 27.99
N SER A 398 14.97 5.47 26.69
CA SER A 398 15.51 6.37 25.65
C SER A 398 14.59 7.55 25.32
N ALA A 399 13.29 7.47 25.68
CA ALA A 399 12.32 8.55 25.40
C ALA A 399 12.78 9.96 25.82
N PRO A 400 13.39 10.18 27.01
CA PRO A 400 13.85 11.51 27.42
C PRO A 400 14.91 12.10 26.48
N ASP A 401 15.82 11.29 25.95
CA ASP A 401 16.89 11.74 25.06
C ASP A 401 16.35 12.12 23.68
N VAL A 402 15.40 11.34 23.16
CA VAL A 402 14.64 11.71 21.96
C VAL A 402 13.92 13.04 22.18
N ILE A 403 13.18 13.19 23.27
CA ILE A 403 12.44 14.44 23.56
C ILE A 403 13.40 15.64 23.68
N ALA A 404 14.57 15.45 24.28
CA ALA A 404 15.59 16.49 24.39
C ALA A 404 16.14 16.93 23.03
N ALA A 405 16.30 16.02 22.07
CA ALA A 405 16.70 16.34 20.69
C ALA A 405 15.70 17.24 19.94
N TYR A 406 14.45 17.30 20.43
CA TYR A 406 13.40 18.20 19.97
C TYR A 406 13.16 19.36 20.96
N GLY A 407 14.21 19.84 21.64
CA GLY A 407 14.09 20.99 22.55
C GLY A 407 13.10 20.76 23.69
N GLY A 408 12.94 19.52 24.14
CA GLY A 408 12.00 19.13 25.18
C GLY A 408 10.53 19.05 24.72
N ALA A 409 10.27 19.11 23.41
CA ALA A 409 8.93 19.24 22.83
C ALA A 409 8.11 20.41 23.42
N VAL A 410 8.82 21.47 23.85
CA VAL A 410 8.22 22.60 24.57
C VAL A 410 7.36 23.45 23.63
N SER A 411 7.83 23.72 22.42
CA SER A 411 7.07 24.50 21.44
C SER A 411 6.07 23.62 20.68
N ARG A 412 5.06 24.27 20.06
CA ARG A 412 4.11 23.54 19.19
C ARG A 412 4.79 22.96 17.96
N ARG A 413 5.82 23.63 17.45
CA ARG A 413 6.61 23.17 16.31
C ARG A 413 7.37 21.92 16.69
N ASP A 414 8.13 21.96 17.79
CA ASP A 414 8.97 20.83 18.19
C ASP A 414 8.13 19.59 18.55
N PHE A 415 6.98 19.78 19.22
CA PHE A 415 6.05 18.67 19.47
C PHE A 415 5.46 18.10 18.17
N GLY A 416 5.14 18.96 17.21
CA GLY A 416 4.65 18.54 15.89
C GLY A 416 5.70 17.75 15.13
N ASP A 417 6.92 18.30 15.05
CA ASP A 417 8.09 17.64 14.44
C ASP A 417 8.37 16.29 15.12
N LEU A 418 8.37 16.22 16.46
CA LEU A 418 8.58 14.98 17.21
C LEU A 418 7.54 13.92 16.85
N LEU A 419 6.26 14.28 16.87
CA LEU A 419 5.17 13.36 16.56
C LEU A 419 5.29 12.79 15.14
N THR A 420 5.63 13.64 14.17
CA THR A 420 5.68 13.22 12.77
C THR A 420 6.97 12.55 12.39
N ASP A 421 8.07 12.90 13.04
CA ASP A 421 9.32 12.17 12.89
C ASP A 421 9.20 10.78 13.52
N ALA A 422 8.53 10.65 14.67
CA ALA A 422 8.24 9.35 15.29
C ALA A 422 7.40 8.43 14.39
N LEU A 423 6.44 9.01 13.67
CA LEU A 423 5.57 8.26 12.76
C LEU A 423 6.25 7.93 11.44
N PHE A 424 6.87 8.92 10.78
CA PHE A 424 7.32 8.80 9.39
C PHE A 424 8.83 8.78 9.27
N TRP A 425 9.51 9.85 9.69
CA TRP A 425 10.92 10.06 9.33
C TRP A 425 11.89 9.11 10.05
N ALA A 426 11.81 8.99 11.37
CA ALA A 426 12.71 8.15 12.17
C ALA A 426 12.66 6.67 11.76
N PRO A 427 11.48 6.00 11.69
CA PRO A 427 11.43 4.60 11.28
C PRO A 427 11.84 4.42 9.80
N THR A 428 11.55 5.42 8.94
CA THR A 428 12.04 5.42 7.54
C THR A 428 13.56 5.45 7.46
N VAL A 429 14.22 6.30 8.23
CA VAL A 429 15.70 6.38 8.25
C VAL A 429 16.30 5.08 8.77
N ARG A 430 15.69 4.44 9.77
CA ARG A 430 16.13 3.15 10.30
C ARG A 430 16.08 2.07 9.22
N VAL A 431 14.94 1.91 8.54
CA VAL A 431 14.78 0.98 7.40
C VAL A 431 15.76 1.28 6.27
N ALA A 432 15.87 2.55 5.85
CA ALA A 432 16.79 2.95 4.78
C ALA A 432 18.25 2.64 5.14
N SER A 433 18.64 2.85 6.40
CA SER A 433 19.99 2.56 6.90
C SER A 433 20.30 1.07 6.82
N GLU A 434 19.39 0.22 7.28
CA GLU A 434 19.62 -1.23 7.31
C GLU A 434 19.53 -1.88 5.93
N HIS A 435 18.64 -1.39 5.08
CA HIS A 435 18.56 -1.80 3.67
C HIS A 435 19.85 -1.45 2.93
N ALA A 436 20.34 -0.21 3.09
CA ALA A 436 21.54 0.30 2.41
C ALA A 436 22.83 -0.46 2.73
N ARG A 437 22.87 -1.23 3.82
CA ARG A 437 24.02 -2.09 4.15
C ARG A 437 24.17 -3.25 3.18
N ARG A 438 23.08 -3.65 2.52
CA ARG A 438 22.99 -4.88 1.72
C ARG A 438 22.60 -4.62 0.27
N TYR A 439 21.70 -3.66 0.03
CA TYR A 439 21.05 -3.45 -1.26
C TYR A 439 21.01 -1.97 -1.69
N PRO A 440 20.86 -1.68 -3.00
CA PRO A 440 20.75 -0.31 -3.50
C PRO A 440 19.59 0.45 -2.86
N THR A 441 19.89 1.63 -2.31
CA THR A 441 18.92 2.45 -1.58
C THR A 441 19.12 3.91 -1.92
N TRP A 442 18.04 4.65 -2.10
CA TRP A 442 18.04 6.11 -2.30
C TRP A 442 17.04 6.75 -1.37
N MET A 443 17.46 7.82 -0.71
CA MET A 443 16.62 8.57 0.21
C MET A 443 16.27 9.94 -0.36
N TYR A 444 15.03 10.39 -0.19
CA TYR A 444 14.61 11.76 -0.50
C TYR A 444 13.93 12.48 0.66
N ARG A 445 13.90 13.81 0.58
CA ARG A 445 13.02 14.70 1.35
C ARG A 445 12.33 15.69 0.41
N PHE A 446 11.02 15.82 0.51
CA PHE A 446 10.27 16.81 -0.28
C PHE A 446 10.05 18.09 0.54
N ASP A 447 10.59 19.20 0.03
CA ASP A 447 10.61 20.52 0.68
C ASP A 447 9.73 21.55 -0.05
N PHE A 448 9.38 21.29 -1.32
CA PHE A 448 8.61 22.22 -2.12
C PHE A 448 7.23 22.51 -1.50
N ALA A 449 6.96 23.78 -1.26
CA ALA A 449 5.68 24.25 -0.76
C ALA A 449 5.36 25.64 -1.32
N PRO A 450 4.11 25.91 -1.74
CA PRO A 450 3.69 27.26 -2.13
C PRO A 450 4.02 28.31 -1.06
N ALA A 451 4.33 29.53 -1.49
CA ALA A 451 4.76 30.61 -0.58
C ALA A 451 3.78 30.87 0.57
N ALA A 452 2.47 30.72 0.33
CA ALA A 452 1.43 30.84 1.36
C ALA A 452 1.55 29.78 2.46
N LEU A 453 1.84 28.52 2.11
CA LEU A 453 2.02 27.45 3.10
C LEU A 453 3.30 27.62 3.90
N ARG A 454 4.38 28.11 3.26
CA ARG A 454 5.61 28.49 3.97
C ARG A 454 5.36 29.62 4.95
N TRP A 455 4.60 30.65 4.55
CA TRP A 455 4.22 31.77 5.44
C TRP A 455 3.37 31.31 6.63
N LEU A 456 2.47 30.34 6.43
CA LEU A 456 1.68 29.72 7.50
C LEU A 456 2.48 28.72 8.37
N GLY A 457 3.76 28.49 8.06
CA GLY A 457 4.60 27.51 8.75
C GLY A 457 4.13 26.06 8.58
N LEU A 458 3.40 25.75 7.50
CA LEU A 458 2.91 24.41 7.17
C LEU A 458 3.94 23.62 6.35
N GLY A 459 4.75 24.31 5.53
CA GLY A 459 5.76 23.67 4.68
C GLY A 459 5.14 22.71 3.67
N ALA A 460 5.91 21.69 3.27
CA ALA A 460 5.46 20.63 2.38
C ALA A 460 4.71 19.57 3.20
N MET A 461 3.38 19.60 3.15
CA MET A 461 2.51 18.75 3.96
C MET A 461 2.52 17.30 3.48
N HIS A 462 2.05 16.38 4.34
CA HIS A 462 1.86 14.97 4.02
C HIS A 462 1.12 14.78 2.68
N SER A 463 1.63 13.85 1.86
CA SER A 463 1.13 13.49 0.53
C SER A 463 1.19 14.59 -0.54
N MET A 464 1.83 15.74 -0.28
CA MET A 464 1.89 16.84 -1.26
C MET A 464 2.69 16.46 -2.52
N GLU A 465 3.72 15.63 -2.37
CA GLU A 465 4.61 15.22 -3.46
C GLU A 465 3.88 14.40 -4.54
N LEU A 466 2.75 13.77 -4.20
CA LEU A 466 1.94 13.02 -5.15
C LEU A 466 1.46 13.89 -6.31
N SER A 467 1.23 15.19 -6.08
CA SER A 467 0.81 16.12 -7.14
C SER A 467 1.87 16.27 -8.23
N ASN A 468 3.15 16.22 -7.83
CA ASN A 468 4.30 16.29 -8.72
C ASN A 468 4.55 14.94 -9.40
N ILE A 469 4.46 13.84 -8.65
CA ILE A 469 4.66 12.50 -9.21
C ILE A 469 3.59 12.16 -10.25
N PHE A 470 2.32 12.38 -9.93
CA PHE A 470 1.20 12.03 -10.81
C PHE A 470 0.91 13.07 -11.89
N GLY A 471 1.54 14.25 -11.86
CA GLY A 471 1.36 15.29 -12.89
C GLY A 471 0.00 15.98 -12.88
N ASP A 472 -0.84 15.77 -11.85
CA ASP A 472 -2.13 16.47 -11.70
C ASP A 472 -2.22 17.34 -10.43
N PRO A 473 -1.65 18.57 -10.45
CA PRO A 473 -1.78 19.57 -9.39
C PRO A 473 -3.22 19.87 -8.97
N GLY A 474 -4.19 19.74 -9.87
CA GLY A 474 -5.57 20.09 -9.55
C GLY A 474 -6.37 18.94 -8.95
N ALA A 475 -5.82 17.72 -8.92
CA ALA A 475 -6.44 16.57 -8.25
C ALA A 475 -6.23 16.57 -6.72
N SER A 476 -5.32 17.41 -6.22
CA SER A 476 -4.99 17.49 -4.81
C SER A 476 -6.16 18.03 -3.97
N ARG A 477 -6.33 17.53 -2.74
CA ARG A 477 -7.33 18.06 -1.78
C ARG A 477 -7.05 19.51 -1.38
N VAL A 478 -5.81 19.98 -1.62
CA VAL A 478 -5.38 21.37 -1.43
C VAL A 478 -5.27 22.14 -2.76
N SER A 479 -5.86 21.65 -3.85
CA SER A 479 -5.84 22.31 -5.17
C SER A 479 -6.34 23.76 -5.13
N PHE A 480 -7.26 24.10 -4.22
CA PHE A 480 -7.67 25.48 -4.01
C PHE A 480 -6.53 26.41 -3.54
N LEU A 481 -5.53 25.87 -2.81
CA LEU A 481 -4.33 26.58 -2.38
C LEU A 481 -3.26 26.65 -3.49
N ASN A 482 -3.32 25.77 -4.48
CA ASN A 482 -2.40 25.77 -5.63
C ASN A 482 -2.60 26.99 -6.54
N SER A 483 -3.76 27.67 -6.45
CA SER A 483 -4.00 28.97 -7.11
C SER A 483 -3.03 30.10 -6.68
N ILE A 484 -2.22 29.87 -5.63
CA ILE A 484 -1.26 30.82 -5.05
C ILE A 484 0.20 30.43 -5.36
N ALA A 485 0.45 29.23 -5.90
CA ALA A 485 1.79 28.84 -6.37
C ALA A 485 2.07 29.46 -7.74
N LYS A 486 3.33 29.80 -8.04
CA LYS A 486 3.71 30.13 -9.42
C LYS A 486 3.67 28.83 -10.24
N PRO A 487 2.85 28.72 -11.31
CA PRO A 487 2.72 27.47 -12.06
C PRO A 487 4.05 26.90 -12.55
N ALA A 488 4.98 27.76 -12.98
CA ALA A 488 6.30 27.36 -13.48
C ALA A 488 7.18 26.65 -12.43
N GLU A 489 7.20 27.11 -11.17
CA GLU A 489 8.00 26.46 -10.11
C GLU A 489 7.49 25.03 -9.83
N MET A 490 6.17 24.83 -9.87
CA MET A 490 5.58 23.51 -9.67
C MET A 490 5.82 22.58 -10.86
N GLU A 491 5.83 23.11 -12.07
CA GLU A 491 6.15 22.39 -13.31
C GLU A 491 7.61 21.90 -13.30
N GLU A 492 8.57 22.78 -12.95
CA GLU A 492 10.00 22.42 -12.85
C GLU A 492 10.25 21.28 -11.83
N VAL A 493 9.61 21.35 -10.65
CA VAL A 493 9.70 20.29 -9.64
C VAL A 493 9.04 19.00 -10.13
N THR A 494 7.91 19.10 -10.85
CA THR A 494 7.21 17.96 -11.45
C THR A 494 8.10 17.24 -12.46
N GLU A 495 8.67 17.96 -13.43
CA GLU A 495 9.56 17.39 -14.43
C GLU A 495 10.78 16.71 -13.79
N THR A 496 11.40 17.37 -12.82
CA THR A 496 12.56 16.83 -12.10
C THR A 496 12.21 15.53 -11.36
N MET A 497 11.11 15.52 -10.60
CA MET A 497 10.69 14.33 -9.86
C MET A 497 10.28 13.21 -10.82
N GLN A 498 9.53 13.50 -11.87
CA GLN A 498 9.08 12.48 -12.82
C GLN A 498 10.25 11.85 -13.58
N ALA A 499 11.28 12.63 -13.94
CA ALA A 499 12.49 12.08 -14.54
C ALA A 499 13.22 11.11 -13.59
N GLN A 500 13.36 11.47 -12.31
CA GLN A 500 14.01 10.61 -11.32
C GLN A 500 13.21 9.33 -11.04
N TRP A 501 11.89 9.43 -10.90
CA TRP A 501 11.00 8.28 -10.69
C TRP A 501 10.96 7.38 -11.91
N GLY A 502 10.82 7.96 -13.11
CA GLY A 502 10.79 7.22 -14.37
C GLY A 502 12.06 6.40 -14.60
N GLU A 503 13.23 6.99 -14.35
CA GLU A 503 14.51 6.26 -14.45
C GLU A 503 14.59 5.13 -13.42
N PHE A 504 14.21 5.39 -12.16
CA PHE A 504 14.20 4.36 -11.13
C PHE A 504 13.27 3.21 -11.48
N ILE A 505 12.06 3.49 -11.96
CA ILE A 505 11.08 2.47 -12.37
C ILE A 505 11.63 1.61 -13.52
N ARG A 506 12.29 2.24 -14.49
CA ARG A 506 12.85 1.56 -15.67
C ARG A 506 14.04 0.68 -15.29
N ASP A 507 15.02 1.25 -14.59
CA ASP A 507 16.38 0.71 -14.51
C ASP A 507 16.80 0.32 -13.09
N GLY A 508 16.01 0.69 -12.07
CA GLY A 508 16.30 0.36 -10.66
C GLY A 508 17.29 1.29 -10.00
N ALA A 509 17.61 2.41 -10.66
CA ALA A 509 18.39 3.51 -10.13
C ALA A 509 17.81 4.83 -10.66
N PRO A 510 17.77 5.90 -9.84
CA PRO A 510 17.48 7.24 -10.34
C PRO A 510 18.65 7.77 -11.20
N LEU A 511 18.53 9.00 -11.70
CA LEU A 511 19.58 9.66 -12.48
C LEU A 511 20.89 9.81 -11.69
N GLU A 512 22.01 9.91 -12.40
CA GLU A 512 23.37 9.90 -11.84
C GLU A 512 23.63 11.00 -10.79
N ASN A 513 22.87 12.10 -10.80
CA ASN A 513 22.98 13.19 -9.84
C ASN A 513 22.35 12.89 -8.47
N TRP A 514 21.76 11.71 -8.28
CA TRP A 514 21.21 11.24 -7.01
C TRP A 514 22.05 10.07 -6.46
N PRO A 515 23.01 10.35 -5.55
CA PRO A 515 23.84 9.32 -4.95
C PRO A 515 23.05 8.32 -4.13
N GLN A 516 23.53 7.07 -4.06
CA GLN A 516 22.97 6.06 -3.16
C GLN A 516 23.11 6.49 -1.70
N TYR A 517 22.05 6.25 -0.92
CA TYR A 517 22.04 6.43 0.51
C TYR A 517 22.92 5.36 1.17
N ARG A 518 24.05 5.74 1.77
CA ARG A 518 24.95 4.84 2.52
C ARG A 518 25.66 5.58 3.65
N ALA A 519 25.90 4.91 4.77
CA ALA A 519 26.74 5.47 5.83
C ALA A 519 28.23 5.53 5.40
N PRO A 520 29.01 6.54 5.84
CA PRO A 520 28.60 7.64 6.72
C PRO A 520 27.92 8.84 6.03
N GLN A 521 27.98 8.94 4.69
CA GLN A 521 27.51 10.09 3.92
C GLN A 521 26.02 10.37 4.10
N ARG A 522 25.19 9.32 4.01
CA ARG A 522 23.73 9.37 4.13
C ARG A 522 23.12 10.43 3.20
N SER A 523 23.59 10.43 1.95
CA SER A 523 23.18 11.39 0.92
C SER A 523 21.67 11.30 0.65
N THR A 524 20.97 12.41 0.84
CA THR A 524 19.51 12.53 0.68
C THR A 524 19.20 13.58 -0.38
N MET A 525 18.45 13.21 -1.41
CA MET A 525 17.96 14.16 -2.41
C MET A 525 16.84 15.01 -1.82
N VAL A 526 17.00 16.33 -1.83
CA VAL A 526 15.98 17.28 -1.41
C VAL A 526 15.31 17.87 -2.64
N PHE A 527 14.02 17.62 -2.76
CA PHE A 527 13.18 18.20 -3.82
C PHE A 527 12.57 19.52 -3.36
N ASP A 528 13.10 20.61 -3.89
CA ASP A 528 12.53 21.96 -3.89
C ASP A 528 12.64 22.51 -5.32
N VAL A 529 12.32 23.79 -5.56
CA VAL A 529 12.49 24.43 -6.89
C VAL A 529 13.88 24.16 -7.48
N GLU A 530 14.92 24.29 -6.65
CA GLU A 530 16.27 23.83 -7.00
C GLU A 530 16.57 22.52 -6.23
N PRO A 531 16.66 21.37 -6.91
CA PRO A 531 16.99 20.10 -6.26
C PRO A 531 18.44 20.12 -5.76
N ARG A 532 18.69 19.53 -4.59
CA ARG A 532 20.03 19.46 -3.98
C ARG A 532 20.22 18.17 -3.21
N VAL A 533 21.47 17.74 -3.06
CA VAL A 533 21.83 16.64 -2.16
C VAL A 533 22.27 17.21 -0.82
N GLU A 534 21.66 16.75 0.27
CA GLU A 534 22.09 17.02 1.65
C GLU A 534 22.73 15.76 2.25
N GLU A 535 23.92 15.90 2.83
CA GLU A 535 24.61 14.81 3.53
C GLU A 535 24.16 14.77 5.00
N ALA A 536 23.77 13.58 5.48
CA ALA A 536 23.34 13.32 6.85
C ALA A 536 22.40 14.39 7.46
N PRO A 537 21.25 14.69 6.81
CA PRO A 537 20.32 15.68 7.34
C PRO A 537 19.79 15.26 8.72
N MET A 538 19.63 16.25 9.62
CA MET A 538 19.08 16.06 10.98
C MET A 538 19.85 15.05 11.85
N GLU A 539 21.17 14.94 11.68
CA GLU A 539 22.05 14.00 12.37
C GLU A 539 21.82 13.91 13.89
N GLY A 540 21.67 15.03 14.58
CA GLY A 540 21.43 15.03 16.03
C GLY A 540 20.10 14.39 16.45
N ARG A 541 19.03 14.59 15.67
CA ARG A 541 17.75 13.90 15.88
C ARG A 541 17.89 12.42 15.55
N ARG A 542 18.55 12.11 14.44
CA ARG A 542 18.80 10.73 13.97
C ARG A 542 19.50 9.89 15.03
N GLN A 543 20.57 10.41 15.62
CA GLN A 543 21.34 9.75 16.67
C GLN A 543 20.50 9.46 17.92
N ALA A 544 19.61 10.37 18.30
CA ALA A 544 18.70 10.14 19.42
C ALA A 544 17.72 8.99 19.13
N TRP A 545 17.23 8.88 17.89
CA TRP A 545 16.36 7.78 17.46
C TRP A 545 17.08 6.44 17.29
N GLU A 546 18.39 6.41 17.05
CA GLU A 546 19.14 5.15 16.91
C GLU A 546 19.11 4.29 18.19
N ALA A 547 19.05 4.93 19.36
CA ALA A 547 18.97 4.23 20.65
C ALA A 547 17.54 3.86 21.06
N TYR A 548 16.53 4.45 20.42
CA TYR A 548 15.14 4.32 20.81
C TYR A 548 14.50 3.06 20.21
N ASP A 549 13.93 2.20 21.05
CA ASP A 549 13.19 1.03 20.60
C ASP A 549 11.76 1.40 20.13
N MET A 550 11.42 0.98 18.91
CA MET A 550 10.13 1.24 18.24
C MET A 550 9.32 -0.04 18.01
N LEU A 551 9.81 -1.21 18.46
CA LEU A 551 9.29 -2.52 18.07
C LEU A 551 8.21 -3.04 19.03
N GLU A 552 8.36 -2.76 20.33
CA GLU A 552 7.49 -3.34 21.36
C GLU A 552 6.57 -2.30 21.99
N TRP A 553 5.27 -2.45 21.75
CA TRP A 553 4.26 -1.65 22.45
C TRP A 553 3.89 -2.29 23.79
N GLY A 554 3.77 -1.46 24.83
CA GLY A 554 3.31 -1.88 26.15
C GLY A 554 4.43 -2.01 27.18
N THR A 555 5.67 -1.70 26.79
CA THR A 555 6.79 -1.47 27.71
C THR A 555 6.37 -0.39 28.71
N GLY A 556 6.24 -0.77 29.98
CA GLY A 556 5.73 0.11 31.05
C GLY A 556 4.20 0.16 31.23
N ARG A 557 3.43 -0.73 30.59
CA ARG A 557 1.97 -0.90 30.81
C ARG A 557 1.58 -2.34 31.24
N PRO A 558 2.20 -2.90 32.29
CA PRO A 558 1.98 -4.30 32.70
C PRO A 558 0.53 -4.58 33.12
N GLU A 559 -0.21 -3.57 33.58
CA GLU A 559 -1.63 -3.69 33.94
C GLU A 559 -2.51 -4.04 32.73
N ILE A 560 -2.23 -3.45 31.57
CA ILE A 560 -2.96 -3.72 30.32
C ILE A 560 -2.60 -5.12 29.82
N LEU A 561 -1.31 -5.45 29.80
CA LEU A 561 -0.85 -6.78 29.40
C LEU A 561 -1.41 -7.89 30.29
N LYS A 562 -1.53 -7.64 31.61
CA LYS A 562 -2.16 -8.57 32.56
C LYS A 562 -3.65 -8.77 32.28
N GLU A 563 -4.41 -7.70 32.03
CA GLU A 563 -5.82 -7.79 31.68
C GLU A 563 -6.03 -8.56 30.37
N LEU A 564 -5.10 -8.43 29.43
CA LEU A 564 -5.10 -9.15 28.17
C LEU A 564 -4.56 -10.58 28.28
N GLY A 565 -3.87 -10.92 29.37
CA GLY A 565 -3.32 -12.25 29.66
C GLY A 565 -1.93 -12.54 29.08
N PHE A 566 -1.12 -11.51 28.83
CA PHE A 566 0.19 -11.59 28.17
C PHE A 566 1.43 -11.56 29.10
N LEU A 567 1.27 -11.45 30.43
CA LEU A 567 2.43 -11.50 31.32
C LEU A 567 3.03 -12.91 31.41
N LEU A 568 4.32 -13.02 31.10
CA LEU A 568 5.22 -14.11 31.49
C LEU A 568 5.80 -13.80 32.87
N ASP A 569 6.09 -14.82 33.67
CA ASP A 569 6.62 -14.71 35.04
C ASP A 569 7.89 -13.83 35.09
N GLU A 570 8.06 -13.07 36.20
CA GLU A 570 9.09 -12.05 36.45
C GLU A 570 10.57 -12.54 36.37
N GLU A 571 10.84 -13.78 35.97
CA GLU A 571 12.20 -14.36 35.93
C GLU A 571 12.90 -14.25 34.55
N SER A 572 12.36 -13.51 33.58
CA SER A 572 12.92 -13.41 32.21
C SER A 572 13.33 -11.98 31.80
N TYR A 573 13.95 -11.20 32.70
CA TYR A 573 14.68 -9.96 32.38
C TYR A 573 16.19 -10.15 32.59
#